data_AF-A0A259LVG5-F1
#
_entry.id   AF-A0A259LVG5-F1
#
_cell.length_a   1.000
_cell.length_b   1.000
_cell.length_c   1.000
_cell.angle_alpha   90.00
_cell.angle_beta   90.00
_cell.angle_gamma   90.00
#
_symmetry.space_group_name_H-M   'P 1'
#
loop_
_entity.id
_entity.type
_entity.pdbx_description
1 polymer ?
#
loop_
_entity_poly.entity_id
_entity_poly.type
_entity_poly.pdbx_seq_one_letter_code
_entity_poly.pdbx_strand_id
1 'polypeptide(L)' 'MARSLKITLVVLLLVVGLVFGLTFGRQVFLVGNAEPAPAPDLSEFNAYVYEQPRPLTEFNLSNEEGEPVTRDSFQGRW' A
#
# COMPACT_ATOMS: atom_id res chain seq x y z
N MET A 1 -15.99 -44.78 -18.22
CA MET A 1 -14.83 -43.87 -18.12
C MET A 1 -15.04 -42.52 -18.81
N ALA A 2 -15.40 -42.44 -20.09
CA ALA A 2 -15.52 -41.15 -20.77
C ALA A 2 -16.65 -40.24 -20.25
N ARG A 3 -17.76 -40.80 -19.75
CA ARG A 3 -18.91 -40.03 -19.23
C ARG A 3 -18.62 -39.33 -17.90
N SER A 4 -17.96 -40.02 -16.97
CA SER A 4 -17.55 -39.44 -15.69
C SER A 4 -16.51 -38.35 -15.89
N LEU A 5 -15.53 -38.56 -16.78
CA LEU A 5 -14.53 -37.54 -17.13
C LEU A 5 -15.19 -36.28 -17.70
N LYS A 6 -16.15 -36.42 -18.62
CA LYS A 6 -16.90 -35.29 -19.18
C LYS A 6 -17.68 -34.53 -18.11
N ILE A 7 -18.34 -35.25 -17.19
CA ILE A 7 -19.08 -34.62 -16.09
C ILE A 7 -18.14 -33.84 -15.17
N THR A 8 -17.02 -34.45 -14.76
CA THR A 8 -16.01 -33.78 -13.93
C THR A 8 -15.48 -32.52 -14.60
N LEU A 9 -15.20 -32.57 -15.91
CA LEU A 9 -14.71 -31.42 -16.66
C LEU A 9 -15.75 -30.30 -16.73
N VAL A 10 -17.03 -30.62 -16.95
CA VAL A 10 -18.12 -29.64 -16.94
C VAL A 10 -18.27 -29.01 -15.56
N VAL A 11 -18.24 -29.81 -14.49
CA VAL A 11 -18.31 -29.30 -13.11
C VAL A 11 -17.12 -28.38 -12.82
N LEU A 12 -15.91 -28.75 -13.24
CA LEU A 12 -14.72 -27.92 -13.06
C LEU A 12 -14.86 -26.57 -13.78
N LEU A 13 -15.33 -26.58 -15.03
CA LEU A 13 -15.57 -25.35 -15.79
C LEU A 13 -16.62 -24.45 -15.12
N LEU A 14 -17.69 -25.04 -14.59
CA LEU A 14 -18.70 -24.27 -13.85
C LEU A 14 -18.13 -23.66 -12.58
N VAL A 15 -17.28 -24.38 -11.84
CA VAL A 15 -16.62 -23.84 -10.64
C VAL A 15 -15.68 -22.69 -11.00
N VAL A 16 -14.87 -22.85 -12.05
CA VAL A 16 -13.97 -21.78 -12.52
C VAL A 16 -14.78 -20.56 -12.95
N GLY A 17 -15.83 -20.75 -13.75
CA GLY A 17 -16.72 -19.68 -14.19
C GLY A 17 -17.41 -18.98 -13.02
N LEU A 18 -17.83 -19.73 -12.00
CA LEU A 18 -18.43 -19.19 -10.79
C LEU A 18 -17.44 -18.31 -10.02
N VAL A 19 -16.22 -18.81 -9.75
CA VAL A 19 -15.18 -18.04 -9.06
C VAL A 19 -14.86 -16.76 -9.83
N PHE A 20 -14.69 -16.86 -11.16
CA PHE A 20 -14.39 -15.71 -12.00
C PHE A 20 -15.53 -14.69 -12.03
N GLY A 21 -16.78 -15.15 -12.11
CA GLY A 21 -17.96 -14.28 -12.06
C GLY A 21 -18.09 -13.56 -10.72
N LEU A 22 -17.85 -14.25 -9.61
CA LEU A 22 -17.87 -13.67 -8.27
C LEU A 22 -16.76 -12.63 -8.07
N THR A 23 -15.53 -12.91 -8.54
CA THR A 23 -14.41 -11.97 -8.41
C THR A 23 -14.62 -10.74 -9.28
N PHE A 24 -15.05 -10.91 -10.53
CA PHE A 24 -15.36 -9.82 -11.44
C PHE A 24 -16.52 -8.98 -10.92
N GLY A 25 -17.61 -9.63 -10.49
CA GLY A 25 -18.75 -8.93 -9.89
C GLY A 25 -18.35 -8.13 -8.66
N ARG A 26 -17.51 -8.69 -7.78
CA ARG A 26 -16.97 -7.95 -6.63
C ARG A 26 -16.15 -6.74 -7.06
N GLN A 27 -15.26 -6.89 -8.03
CA GLN A 27 -14.43 -5.79 -8.54
C GLN A 27 -15.30 -4.67 -9.13
N VAL A 28 -16.23 -4.99 -10.03
CA VAL A 28 -17.02 -4.00 -10.75
C VAL A 28 -18.09 -3.35 -9.86
N PHE A 29 -18.81 -4.12 -9.05
CA PHE A 29 -19.95 -3.61 -8.31
C PHE A 29 -19.64 -3.16 -6.88
N LEU A 30 -18.62 -3.73 -6.22
CA LEU A 30 -18.34 -3.47 -4.80
C LEU A 30 -17.09 -2.63 -4.56
N VAL A 31 -16.06 -2.73 -5.39
CA VAL A 31 -14.83 -1.92 -5.24
C VAL A 31 -14.99 -0.54 -5.90
N GLY A 32 -15.87 -0.44 -6.90
CA GLY A 32 -16.12 0.80 -7.65
C GLY A 32 -14.89 1.25 -8.43
N ASN A 33 -15.06 2.19 -9.36
CA ASN A 33 -13.96 2.88 -10.04
C ASN A 33 -13.24 3.82 -9.07
N ALA A 34 -12.78 3.33 -7.92
CA ALA A 34 -11.81 4.04 -7.12
C ALA A 34 -10.56 4.14 -7.98
N GLU A 35 -10.38 5.29 -8.62
CA GLU A 35 -9.17 5.60 -9.35
C GLU A 35 -8.01 5.30 -8.40
N PRO A 36 -7.02 4.49 -8.83
CA PRO A 36 -5.84 4.25 -8.01
C PRO A 36 -5.35 5.60 -7.50
N ALA A 37 -5.17 5.73 -6.19
CA ALA A 37 -4.69 6.98 -5.62
C ALA A 37 -3.46 7.42 -6.45
N PRO A 38 -3.45 8.67 -6.95
CA PRO A 38 -2.36 9.12 -7.80
C PRO A 38 -1.04 8.85 -7.10
N ALA A 39 -0.05 8.44 -7.89
CA ALA A 39 1.26 8.19 -7.35
C ALA A 39 1.73 9.45 -6.60
N PRO A 40 2.32 9.33 -5.40
CA PRO A 40 2.83 10.49 -4.68
C PRO A 40 3.77 11.30 -5.58
N ASP A 41 3.78 12.62 -5.40
CA ASP A 41 4.44 13.64 -6.26
C ASP A 41 5.94 13.39 -6.52
N LEU A 42 6.56 12.46 -5.79
CA LEU A 42 7.99 12.13 -5.86
C LEU A 42 8.28 10.62 -5.98
N SER A 43 7.24 9.83 -6.26
CA SER A 43 7.36 8.38 -6.46
C SER A 43 8.29 8.01 -7.62
N GLU A 44 8.40 8.87 -8.64
CA GLU A 44 9.36 8.75 -9.74
C GLU A 44 10.84 8.78 -9.29
N PHE A 45 11.13 9.43 -8.16
CA PHE A 45 12.48 9.50 -7.57
C PHE A 45 12.69 8.47 -6.47
N ASN A 46 11.76 7.51 -6.29
CA ASN A 46 11.71 6.64 -5.11
C ASN A 46 11.72 7.40 -3.78
N ALA A 47 11.23 8.64 -3.78
CA ALA A 47 11.15 9.48 -2.60
C ALA A 47 9.71 9.49 -2.07
N TYR A 48 9.60 9.41 -0.74
CA TYR A 48 8.31 9.45 -0.05
C TYR A 48 8.27 10.67 0.85
N VAL A 49 7.43 11.65 0.49
CA VAL A 49 7.16 12.81 1.36
C VAL A 49 5.93 12.50 2.19
N TYR A 50 6.09 12.55 3.50
CA TYR A 50 4.98 12.44 4.43
C TYR A 50 4.21 13.77 4.45
N GLU A 51 2.88 13.72 4.28
CA GLU A 51 2.01 14.90 4.43
C GLU A 51 2.08 15.49 5.85
N GLN A 52 2.27 14.63 6.85
CA GLN A 52 2.45 15.03 8.24
C GLN A 52 3.88 14.76 8.68
N PRO A 53 4.55 15.73 9.35
CA PRO A 53 5.88 15.51 9.89
C PRO A 53 5.82 14.38 10.94
N ARG A 54 6.71 13.41 10.81
CA ARG A 54 6.87 12.39 11.86
C ARG A 54 7.52 13.05 13.07
N PRO A 55 7.03 12.79 14.30
CA PRO A 55 7.74 13.25 15.48
C PRO A 55 9.13 12.59 15.49
N LEU A 56 10.18 13.43 15.44
CA LEU A 56 11.54 13.03 15.80
C LEU A 56 11.53 12.34 17.16
N THR A 57 12.22 11.20 17.23
CA THR A 57 12.54 10.51 18.49
C THR A 57 13.34 11.44 19.39
N GLU A 58 13.16 11.33 20.70
CA GLU A 58 14.02 12.01 21.68
C GLU A 58 15.47 11.63 21.44
N PHE A 59 16.34 12.64 21.36
CA PHE A 59 17.77 12.46 21.18
C PHE A 59 18.53 13.31 22.20
N ASN A 60 19.73 12.85 22.54
CA ASN A 60 20.67 13.61 23.34
C ASN A 60 21.97 13.71 22.55
N LEU A 61 22.25 14.91 22.05
CA LEU A 61 23.45 15.22 21.27
C LEU A 61 24.27 16.26 22.04
N SER A 62 25.58 16.29 21.79
CA SER A 62 26.46 17.35 22.29
C SER A 62 27.03 18.12 21.11
N ASN A 63 27.20 19.44 21.24
CA ASN A 63 27.91 20.25 20.25
C ASN A 63 29.44 20.09 20.38
N GLU A 64 30.19 20.83 19.57
CA GLU A 64 31.66 20.83 19.57
C GLU A 64 32.24 21.33 20.90
N GLU A 65 31.49 22.16 21.62
CA GLU A 65 31.80 22.68 22.95
C GLU A 65 31.39 21.72 24.09
N GLY A 66 30.75 20.58 23.78
CA GLY A 66 30.29 19.58 24.75
C GLY A 66 28.97 19.91 25.44
N GLU A 67 28.27 20.96 25.02
CA GLU A 67 26.96 21.37 25.54
C GLU A 67 25.83 20.51 24.95
N PRO A 68 24.80 20.15 25.73
CA PRO A 68 23.68 19.36 25.25
C PRO A 68 22.83 20.14 24.25
N VAL A 69 22.55 19.51 23.11
CA VAL A 69 21.69 20.02 22.04
C VAL A 69 20.37 19.26 22.10
N THR A 70 19.27 20.00 22.22
CA THR A 70 17.91 19.46 22.26
C THR A 70 17.20 19.67 20.93
N ARG A 71 15.98 19.15 20.81
CA ARG A 71 15.13 19.39 19.64
C ARG A 71 14.93 20.88 19.34
N ASP A 72 14.74 21.67 20.38
CA ASP A 72 14.44 23.11 20.27
C ASP A 72 15.62 23.87 19.64
N SER A 73 16.85 23.36 19.80
CA SER A 73 18.05 23.93 19.19
C SER A 73 18.03 23.93 17.65
N PHE A 74 17.23 23.07 17.03
CA PHE A 74 17.09 22.96 15.57
C PHE A 74 15.90 23.75 15.01
N GLN A 75 15.06 24.36 15.84
CA GLN A 75 13.87 25.08 15.38
C GLN A 75 14.27 26.33 14.58
N GLY A 76 13.79 26.45 13.33
CA GLY A 76 14.06 27.61 12.47
C GLY A 76 15.44 27.66 11.79
N ARG A 77 16.24 26.59 11.86
CA ARG A 77 17.54 26.48 11.18
C ARG A 77 17.54 25.49 10.00
N TRP A 78 16.36 25.26 9.43
CA TRP A 78 16.13 24.34 8.30
C TRP A 78 16.35 25.05 6.96
#